data_AF-A0A3A6N0S3-F1
#
_entry.id   AF-A0A3A6N0S3-F1
#
_cell.length_a   1.000
_cell.length_b   1.000
_cell.length_c   1.000
_cell.angle_alpha   90.00
_cell.angle_beta   90.00
_cell.angle_gamma   90.00
#
_symmetry.space_group_name_H-M   'P 1'
#
loop_
_entity.id
_entity.type
_entity.pdbx_description
1 polymer ?
#
loop_
_entity_poly.entity_id
_entity_poly.type
_entity_poly.pdbx_seq_one_letter_code
_entity_poly.pdbx_strand_id
1 'polypeptide(L)'
;MLRFIAVAVAVLLSAAWAQADIMSYCRDKWSDNYSMQEYCVKKERQAKANVDQWYRDNMDFDLLNRCTEKWTKDFEPIHSMIIYCLDKEQKAKEWLQQNGG
;
A
#
# COMPACT_ATOMS: atom_id res chain seq x y z
N MET A 1 -13.10 -13.43 33.21
CA MET A 1 -13.54 -12.45 32.19
C MET A 1 -12.48 -11.35 31.97
N LEU A 2 -11.22 -11.73 31.68
CA LEU A 2 -10.09 -10.79 31.51
C LEU A 2 -9.23 -11.10 30.27
N ARG A 3 -9.68 -12.03 29.41
CA ARG A 3 -8.94 -12.43 28.19
C ARG A 3 -9.43 -11.75 26.92
N PHE A 4 -10.54 -11.02 26.97
CA PHE A 4 -11.14 -10.39 25.78
C PHE A 4 -10.71 -8.92 25.57
N ILE A 5 -10.16 -8.25 26.60
CA ILE A 5 -9.77 -6.83 26.50
C ILE A 5 -8.42 -6.66 25.80
N ALA A 6 -7.49 -7.60 25.98
CA ALA A 6 -6.13 -7.51 25.43
C ALA A 6 -6.11 -7.54 23.88
N VAL A 7 -7.03 -8.28 23.26
CA VAL A 7 -7.10 -8.38 21.78
C VAL A 7 -7.57 -7.06 21.16
N ALA A 8 -8.55 -6.38 21.77
CA ALA A 8 -9.06 -5.11 21.25
C ALA A 8 -8.00 -3.99 21.29
N VAL A 9 -7.17 -3.94 22.33
CA VAL A 9 -6.09 -2.95 22.43
C VAL A 9 -4.99 -3.19 21.38
N ALA A 10 -4.65 -4.45 21.10
CA ALA A 10 -3.65 -4.80 20.08
C ALA A 10 -4.12 -4.44 18.65
N VAL A 11 -5.40 -4.58 18.34
CA VAL A 11 -5.98 -4.24 17.03
C VAL A 11 -6.06 -2.72 16.81
N LEU A 12 -6.28 -1.93 17.86
CA LEU A 12 -6.34 -0.47 17.76
C LEU A 12 -4.96 0.18 17.54
N LEU A 13 -3.89 -0.47 18.01
CA LEU A 13 -2.53 0.06 17.86
C LEU A 13 -1.99 -0.07 16.44
N SER A 14 -2.38 -1.09 15.66
CA SER A 14 -1.82 -1.34 14.31
C SER A 14 -2.33 -0.37 13.24
N ALA A 15 -3.56 0.14 13.36
CA ALA A 15 -4.15 1.04 12.37
C ALA A 15 -3.52 2.44 12.34
N ALA A 16 -2.91 2.87 13.44
CA ALA A 16 -2.28 4.19 13.56
C ALA A 16 -0.97 4.31 12.76
N TRP A 17 -0.20 3.22 12.64
CA TRP A 17 1.10 3.21 11.95
C TRP A 17 0.92 3.41 10.44
N ALA A 18 -0.02 2.69 9.83
CA ALA A 18 -0.28 2.78 8.39
C ALA A 18 -0.68 4.19 7.90
N GLN A 19 -1.16 5.08 8.78
CA GLN A 19 -1.50 6.47 8.45
C GLN A 19 -0.37 7.46 8.74
N ALA A 20 0.51 7.15 9.70
CA ALA A 20 1.69 7.95 9.99
C ALA A 20 2.68 7.93 8.82
N ASP A 21 2.83 6.77 8.17
CA ASP A 21 3.81 6.52 7.11
C ASP A 21 3.54 7.37 5.84
N ILE A 22 2.28 7.55 5.44
CA ILE A 22 1.94 8.35 4.25
C ILE A 22 2.29 9.84 4.45
N MET A 23 2.05 10.37 5.64
CA MET A 23 2.32 11.78 5.94
C MET A 23 3.82 12.07 5.99
N SER A 24 4.60 11.13 6.54
CA SER A 24 6.07 11.16 6.59
C SER A 24 6.66 11.24 5.18
N TYR A 25 6.41 10.21 4.35
CA TYR A 25 6.84 10.18 2.94
C TYR A 25 6.49 11.46 2.17
N CYS A 26 5.25 11.94 2.27
CA CYS A 26 4.81 13.10 1.51
C CYS A 26 5.48 14.41 1.98
N ARG A 27 5.73 14.56 3.29
CA ARG A 27 6.47 15.69 3.84
C ARG A 27 7.91 15.67 3.36
N ASP A 28 8.57 14.52 3.44
CA ASP A 28 9.97 14.38 3.04
C ASP A 28 10.18 14.62 1.54
N LYS A 29 9.21 14.18 0.72
CA LYS A 29 9.24 14.40 -0.73
C LYS A 29 9.03 15.87 -1.13
N TRP A 30 8.26 16.62 -0.35
CA TRP A 30 7.83 17.98 -0.68
C TRP A 30 7.95 18.93 0.52
N SER A 31 9.15 19.02 1.10
CA SER A 31 9.44 19.67 2.41
C SER A 31 8.68 20.97 2.67
N ASP A 32 8.74 21.92 1.72
CA ASP A 32 8.20 23.27 1.89
C ASP A 32 7.03 23.58 0.95
N ASN A 33 6.57 22.57 0.20
CA ASN A 33 5.45 22.72 -0.72
C ASN A 33 4.20 22.02 -0.17
N TYR A 34 3.50 22.70 0.73
CA TYR A 34 2.31 22.18 1.40
C TYR A 34 1.19 21.76 0.43
N SER A 35 1.03 22.45 -0.71
CA SER A 35 0.05 22.06 -1.73
C SER A 35 0.39 20.70 -2.35
N MET A 36 1.68 20.43 -2.55
CA MET A 36 2.17 19.15 -3.05
C MET A 36 2.13 18.06 -1.97
N GLN A 37 2.35 18.40 -0.70
CA GLN A 37 2.13 17.46 0.41
C GLN A 37 0.66 17.01 0.47
N GLU A 38 -0.28 17.96 0.44
CA GLU A 38 -1.72 17.64 0.45
C GLU A 38 -2.10 16.75 -0.74
N TYR A 39 -1.65 17.12 -1.94
CA TYR A 39 -1.88 16.33 -3.15
C TYR A 39 -1.31 14.91 -3.02
N CYS A 40 -0.07 14.79 -2.55
CA CYS A 40 0.60 13.51 -2.31
C CYS A 40 -0.19 12.63 -1.34
N VAL A 41 -0.58 13.18 -0.19
CA VAL A 41 -1.34 12.45 0.84
C VAL A 41 -2.66 11.93 0.29
N LYS A 42 -3.40 12.76 -0.46
CA LYS A 42 -4.67 12.34 -1.08
C LYS A 42 -4.44 11.18 -2.05
N LYS A 43 -3.39 11.26 -2.87
CA LYS A 43 -3.05 10.21 -3.84
C LYS A 43 -2.59 8.91 -3.18
N GLU A 44 -1.73 8.98 -2.18
CA GLU A 44 -1.24 7.79 -1.48
C GLU A 44 -2.35 7.10 -0.67
N ARG A 45 -3.27 7.86 -0.05
CA ARG A 45 -4.45 7.27 0.61
C ARG A 45 -5.37 6.54 -0.37
N GLN A 46 -5.62 7.15 -1.53
CA GLN A 46 -6.39 6.50 -2.59
C GLN A 46 -5.66 5.24 -3.11
N ALA A 47 -4.35 5.34 -3.35
CA ALA A 47 -3.56 4.21 -3.79
C ALA A 47 -3.56 3.08 -2.77
N LYS A 48 -3.46 3.38 -1.47
CA LYS A 48 -3.59 2.37 -0.41
C LYS A 48 -4.93 1.63 -0.49
N ALA A 49 -6.04 2.36 -0.62
CA ALA A 49 -7.35 1.74 -0.77
C ALA A 49 -7.43 0.82 -2.00
N ASN A 50 -6.76 1.21 -3.09
CA ASN A 50 -6.68 0.40 -4.30
C ASN A 50 -5.80 -0.84 -4.12
N VAL A 51 -4.68 -0.77 -3.38
CA VAL A 51 -3.87 -1.95 -3.02
C VAL A 51 -4.68 -2.92 -2.17
N ASP A 52 -5.38 -2.40 -1.15
CA ASP A 52 -6.22 -3.22 -0.27
C ASP A 52 -7.34 -3.91 -1.06
N GLN A 53 -7.94 -3.20 -2.03
CA GLN A 53 -8.96 -3.75 -2.92
C GLN A 53 -8.40 -4.80 -3.87
N TRP A 54 -7.28 -4.50 -4.54
CA TRP A 54 -6.61 -5.43 -5.45
C TRP A 54 -6.28 -6.74 -4.74
N TYR A 55 -5.79 -6.69 -3.51
CA TYR A 55 -5.47 -7.88 -2.73
C TYR A 55 -6.72 -8.72 -2.44
N ARG A 56 -7.85 -8.10 -2.10
CA ARG A 56 -9.12 -8.82 -1.91
C ARG A 56 -9.60 -9.50 -3.18
N ASP A 57 -9.43 -8.86 -4.33
CA ASP A 57 -9.92 -9.37 -5.62
C ASP A 57 -9.05 -10.50 -6.18
N ASN A 58 -7.74 -10.44 -5.96
CA ASN A 58 -6.78 -11.38 -6.57
C ASN A 58 -6.27 -12.45 -5.60
N MET A 59 -6.24 -12.15 -4.30
CA MET A 59 -5.68 -13.00 -3.24
C MET A 59 -4.26 -13.53 -3.54
N ASP A 60 -3.49 -12.80 -4.36
CA ASP A 60 -2.12 -13.15 -4.77
C ASP A 60 -1.12 -12.46 -3.83
N PHE A 61 -0.88 -13.11 -2.68
CA PHE A 61 0.01 -12.60 -1.65
C PHE A 61 1.46 -12.48 -2.12
N ASP A 62 1.93 -13.43 -2.93
CA ASP A 62 3.31 -13.43 -3.42
C ASP A 62 3.59 -12.24 -4.34
N LEU A 63 2.65 -11.93 -5.24
CA LEU A 63 2.76 -10.74 -6.09
C LEU A 63 2.67 -9.44 -5.28
N LEU A 64 1.76 -9.37 -4.30
CA LEU A 64 1.69 -8.24 -3.38
C LEU A 64 3.02 -8.04 -2.64
N ASN A 65 3.61 -9.10 -2.10
CA ASN A 65 4.85 -9.03 -1.35
C ASN A 65 6.01 -8.53 -2.24
N ARG A 66 6.18 -9.10 -3.43
CA ARG A 66 7.22 -8.64 -4.38
C ARG A 66 7.07 -7.16 -4.76
N CYS A 67 5.84 -6.72 -5.06
CA CYS A 67 5.60 -5.32 -5.41
C CYS A 67 5.82 -4.38 -4.21
N THR A 68 5.47 -4.82 -3.00
CA THR A 68 5.72 -4.06 -1.76
C THR A 68 7.21 -3.93 -1.50
N GLU A 69 7.96 -5.04 -1.48
CA GLU A 69 9.41 -5.04 -1.26
C GLU A 69 10.15 -4.13 -2.27
N LYS A 70 9.72 -4.14 -3.53
CA LYS A 70 10.31 -3.29 -4.58
C LYS A 70 10.07 -1.79 -4.35
N TRP A 71 8.95 -1.43 -3.74
CA TRP A 71 8.48 -0.03 -3.63
C TRP A 71 8.26 0.42 -2.19
N THR A 72 9.06 -0.12 -1.28
CA THR A 72 9.21 0.36 0.09
C THR A 72 10.50 1.16 0.20
N LYS A 73 10.41 2.36 0.80
CA LYS A 73 11.58 3.19 1.11
C LYS A 73 11.60 3.44 2.60
N ASP A 74 12.74 3.18 3.26
CA ASP A 74 12.91 3.40 4.70
C ASP A 74 11.79 2.74 5.54
N PHE A 75 11.36 1.54 5.13
CA PHE A 75 10.23 0.78 5.70
C PHE A 75 8.83 1.38 5.44
N GLU A 76 8.72 2.50 4.73
CA GLU A 76 7.46 3.13 4.34
C GLU A 76 7.03 2.68 2.93
N PRO A 77 5.85 2.06 2.76
CA PRO A 77 5.34 1.64 1.46
C PRO A 77 4.86 2.83 0.62
N ILE A 78 5.35 2.92 -0.62
CA ILE A 78 4.89 3.90 -1.61
C ILE A 78 3.71 3.29 -2.39
N HIS A 79 2.52 3.38 -1.81
CA HIS A 79 1.31 2.70 -2.29
C HIS A 79 0.99 3.00 -3.77
N SER A 80 1.24 4.22 -4.24
CA SER A 80 1.05 4.56 -5.67
C SER A 80 1.92 3.73 -6.61
N MET A 81 3.15 3.40 -6.20
CA MET A 81 4.06 2.57 -6.97
C MET A 81 3.75 1.08 -6.80
N ILE A 82 3.29 0.67 -5.61
CA ILE A 82 2.82 -0.70 -5.35
C ILE A 82 1.63 -1.02 -6.26
N ILE A 83 0.58 -0.19 -6.28
CA ILE A 83 -0.60 -0.45 -7.13
C ILE A 83 -0.25 -0.42 -8.62
N TYR A 84 0.68 0.45 -9.04
CA TYR A 84 1.19 0.45 -10.41
C TYR A 84 1.89 -0.88 -10.76
N CYS A 85 2.72 -1.39 -9.86
CA CYS A 85 3.39 -2.69 -10.02
C CYS A 85 2.37 -3.82 -10.14
N LEU A 86 1.41 -3.88 -9.22
CA LEU A 86 0.34 -4.89 -9.20
C LEU A 86 -0.45 -4.92 -10.52
N ASP A 87 -0.87 -3.76 -11.01
CA ASP A 87 -1.60 -3.63 -12.28
C ASP A 87 -0.76 -4.14 -13.47
N LYS A 88 0.53 -3.82 -13.51
CA LYS A 88 1.42 -4.23 -14.60
C LYS A 88 1.69 -5.72 -14.61
N GLU A 89 1.96 -6.30 -13.45
CA GLU A 89 2.24 -7.73 -13.30
C GLU A 89 0.99 -8.57 -13.58
N GLN A 90 -0.18 -8.15 -13.11
CA GLN A 90 -1.45 -8.83 -13.39
C GLN A 90 -1.75 -8.84 -14.90
N LYS A 91 -1.63 -7.69 -15.58
CA LYS A 91 -1.82 -7.61 -17.03
C LYS A 91 -0.82 -8.47 -17.81
N ALA A 92 0.44 -8.51 -17.37
CA ALA A 92 1.45 -9.36 -18.00
C ALA A 92 1.11 -10.85 -17.82
N LYS A 93 0.69 -11.26 -16.62
CA LYS A 93 0.24 -12.62 -16.31
C LYS A 93 -0.93 -13.04 -17.19
N GLU A 94 -1.96 -12.20 -17.30
CA GLU A 94 -3.13 -12.45 -18.16
C GLU A 94 -2.73 -12.58 -19.64
N TRP A 95 -1.85 -11.71 -20.13
CA TRP A 95 -1.37 -11.77 -21.51
C TRP A 95 -0.61 -13.07 -21.81
N LEU A 96 0.28 -13.49 -20.90
CA LEU A 96 1.04 -14.74 -21.01
C LEU A 96 0.12 -15.97 -20.99
N GLN A 97 -0.95 -15.94 -20.19
CA GLN A 97 -1.95 -17.03 -20.17
C GLN A 97 -2.74 -17.14 -21.46
N GLN A 98 -2.95 -16.02 -22.18
CA GLN A 98 -3.71 -15.98 -23.44
C GLN A 98 -2.84 -16.23 -24.69
N ASN A 99 -1.57 -15.82 -24.67
CA ASN A 99 -0.71 -15.75 -25.86
C ASN A 99 0.63 -16.47 -25.73
N GLY A 100 0.97 -16.99 -24.54
CA GLY A 100 2.26 -17.61 -24.25
C GLY A 100 2.30 -19.13 -24.46
N GLY A 101 1.28 -19.72 -25.09
CA GLY A 101 1.21 -21.14 -25.45
C GLY A 101 1.78 -21.42 -26.83
#